data_AF-A0A2N1M3K1-F1
#
_entry.id   AF-A0A2N1M3K1-F1
#
_cell.length_a   1.000
_cell.length_b   1.000
_cell.length_c   1.000
_cell.angle_alpha   90.00
_cell.angle_beta   90.00
_cell.angle_gamma   90.00
#
_symmetry.space_group_name_H-M   'P 1'
#
loop_
_entity.id
_entity.type
_entity.pdbx_description
1 polymer ?
#
loop_
_entity_poly.entity_id
_entity_poly.type
_entity_poly.pdbx_seq_one_letter_code
_entity_poly.pdbx_strand_id
1 'polypeptide(L)'
;MMESSHENKATRGNDNWLLQRHSINSDYNNSGHWEISDTISLRHDNTKKSLSSHDFLLKDGNQEVTCHADGHEENHKWIVEFFE
;
A
#
# COMPACT_ATOMS: atom_id res chain seq x y z
N MET A 1 19.33 17.30 27.83
CA MET A 1 18.73 15.98 27.55
C MET A 1 18.15 16.10 26.14
N MET A 2 18.79 15.50 25.13
CA MET A 2 18.28 15.51 23.75
C MET A 2 17.51 14.22 23.56
N GLU A 3 16.22 14.32 23.28
CA GLU A 3 15.41 13.17 22.90
C GLU A 3 15.95 12.63 21.57
N SER A 4 16.43 11.40 21.60
CA SER A 4 16.83 10.66 20.41
C SER A 4 15.56 10.36 19.62
N SER A 5 15.40 11.02 18.48
CA SER A 5 14.44 10.64 17.46
C SER A 5 14.78 9.22 17.01
N HIS A 6 13.95 8.25 17.41
CA HIS A 6 14.04 6.89 16.93
C HIS A 6 13.55 6.90 15.47
N GLU A 7 14.42 7.34 14.57
CA GLU A 7 14.22 7.12 13.14
C GLU A 7 14.33 5.60 12.96
N ASN A 8 13.18 4.93 12.76
CA ASN A 8 13.16 3.54 12.34
C ASN A 8 13.96 3.48 11.05
N LYS A 9 15.23 3.11 11.16
CA LYS A 9 16.09 2.81 10.02
C LYS A 9 15.53 1.54 9.42
N ALA A 10 14.48 1.68 8.61
CA ALA A 10 13.99 0.63 7.74
C ALA A 10 15.22 0.08 7.05
N THR A 11 15.56 -1.18 7.37
CA THR A 11 16.56 -1.90 6.61
C THR A 11 16.18 -1.71 5.15
N ARG A 12 17.12 -1.28 4.31
CA ARG A 12 16.91 -1.10 2.86
C ARG A 12 16.73 -2.46 2.18
N GLY A 13 15.83 -3.28 2.71
CA GLY A 13 15.40 -4.53 2.14
C GLY A 13 14.53 -4.24 0.93
N ASN A 14 14.53 -5.18 -0.01
CA ASN A 14 13.72 -5.13 -1.22
C ASN A 14 12.24 -5.46 -0.97
N ASP A 15 11.78 -5.27 0.26
CA ASP A 15 10.46 -5.69 0.70
C ASP A 15 9.72 -4.52 1.37
N ASN A 16 10.24 -3.30 1.24
CA ASN A 16 9.62 -2.10 1.78
C ASN A 16 8.51 -1.59 0.85
N TRP A 17 7.36 -1.30 1.44
CA TRP A 17 6.18 -0.79 0.75
C TRP A 17 5.80 0.57 1.31
N LEU A 18 5.54 1.50 0.41
CA LEU A 18 5.02 2.83 0.73
C LEU A 18 3.50 2.78 0.69
N LEU A 19 2.88 3.10 1.81
CA LEU A 19 1.46 3.40 1.90
C LEU A 19 1.22 4.75 1.23
N GLN A 20 0.35 4.82 0.22
CA GLN A 20 -0.09 6.10 -0.38
C GLN A 20 -1.62 6.24 -0.41
N ARG A 21 -2.17 7.43 -0.13
CA ARG A 21 -3.62 7.65 -0.25
C ARG A 21 -4.00 7.53 -1.73
N HIS A 22 -5.03 6.73 -2.03
CA HIS A 22 -5.53 6.57 -3.38
C HIS A 22 -6.43 7.76 -3.74
N SER A 23 -5.89 8.76 -4.44
CA SER A 23 -6.65 9.93 -4.88
C SER A 23 -7.19 9.74 -6.29
N ILE A 24 -8.48 10.02 -6.48
CA ILE A 24 -9.18 9.99 -7.78
C ILE A 24 -8.75 11.18 -8.66
N ASN A 25 -8.29 12.26 -8.02
CA ASN A 25 -7.71 13.42 -8.67
C ASN A 25 -6.20 13.32 -8.53
N SER A 26 -5.46 13.51 -9.62
CA SER A 26 -4.01 13.33 -9.78
C SER A 26 -3.09 14.02 -8.74
N ASP A 27 -3.66 14.78 -7.83
CA ASP A 27 -2.99 15.35 -6.68
C ASP A 27 -2.94 14.28 -5.59
N TYR A 28 -1.90 13.44 -5.63
CA TYR A 28 -1.52 12.57 -4.52
C TYR A 28 -1.11 13.43 -3.32
N ASN A 29 -2.10 14.03 -2.65
CA ASN A 29 -1.88 14.76 -1.41
C ASN A 29 -1.65 13.75 -0.28
N ASN A 30 -0.43 13.23 -0.22
CA ASN A 30 0.03 12.32 0.82
C ASN A 30 0.40 13.08 2.12
N SER A 31 -0.17 14.26 2.34
CA SER A 31 0.01 15.04 3.56
C SER A 31 -1.22 14.89 4.47
N GLY A 32 -0.99 14.99 5.78
CA GLY A 32 -2.04 14.86 6.80
C GLY A 32 -2.10 13.48 7.47
N HIS A 33 -3.12 13.30 8.30
CA HIS A 33 -3.42 12.02 8.95
C HIS A 33 -4.25 11.13 8.03
N TRP A 34 -4.01 9.82 8.16
CA TRP A 34 -4.77 8.77 7.48
C TRP A 34 -5.98 8.42 8.32
N GLU A 35 -7.14 8.32 7.69
CA GLU A 35 -8.37 7.94 8.37
C GLU A 35 -8.69 6.47 8.08
N ILE A 36 -9.32 5.81 9.05
CA ILE A 36 -9.90 4.49 8.85
C ILE A 36 -10.95 4.63 7.74
N SER A 37 -11.01 3.66 6.82
CA SER A 37 -11.82 3.69 5.59
C SER A 37 -11.25 4.52 4.44
N ASP A 38 -10.10 5.20 4.60
CA ASP A 38 -9.40 5.77 3.44
C ASP A 38 -8.99 4.65 2.47
N THR A 39 -9.25 4.85 1.18
CA THR A 39 -8.68 3.98 0.14
C THR A 39 -7.20 4.28 -0.01
N ILE A 40 -6.40 3.23 0.05
CA ILE A 40 -4.94 3.31 -0.02
C ILE A 40 -4.42 2.54 -1.25
N SER A 41 -3.17 2.81 -1.62
CA SER A 41 -2.37 1.96 -2.48
C SER A 41 -1.05 1.61 -1.78
N LEU A 42 -0.54 0.43 -2.10
CA LEU A 42 0.77 -0.05 -1.62
C LEU A 42 1.74 -0.01 -2.79
N ARG A 43 2.76 0.85 -2.72
CA ARG A 43 3.77 1.01 -3.78
C ARG A 43 5.12 0.51 -3.32
N HIS A 44 5.67 -0.46 -4.05
CA HIS A 44 6.97 -1.03 -3.73
C HIS A 44 8.07 0.02 -3.85
N ASP A 45 8.92 0.16 -2.84
CA ASP A 45 9.89 1.25 -2.81
C ASP A 45 10.94 1.13 -3.93
N ASN A 46 11.42 -0.07 -4.24
CA ASN A 46 12.48 -0.22 -5.25
C ASN A 46 11.95 -0.20 -6.69
N THR A 47 10.91 -0.97 -6.97
CA THR A 47 10.39 -1.12 -8.35
C THR A 47 9.36 -0.08 -8.72
N LYS A 48 8.84 0.66 -7.72
CA LYS A 48 7.77 1.66 -7.87
C LYS A 48 6.48 1.08 -8.45
N LYS A 49 6.32 -0.25 -8.43
CA LYS A 49 5.11 -0.99 -8.84
C LYS A 49 4.09 -1.00 -7.70
N SER A 50 2.81 -0.95 -8.04
CA SER A 50 1.72 -1.08 -7.07
C SER A 50 1.43 -2.56 -6.78
N LEU A 51 1.01 -2.86 -5.55
CA LEU A 51 0.44 -4.16 -5.21
C LEU A 51 -1.00 -4.22 -5.70
N SER A 52 -1.30 -5.25 -6.49
CA SER A 52 -2.63 -5.50 -7.04
C SER A 52 -3.15 -6.87 -6.62
N SER A 53 -4.45 -6.98 -6.37
CA SER A 53 -5.13 -8.27 -6.23
C SER A 53 -5.45 -8.90 -7.60
N HIS A 54 -5.69 -10.21 -7.62
CA HIS A 54 -6.30 -10.89 -8.77
C HIS A 54 -7.83 -10.92 -8.68
N ASP A 55 -8.51 -11.04 -9.82
CA ASP A 55 -9.97 -11.18 -9.91
C ASP A 55 -10.47 -12.61 -9.60
N PHE A 56 -9.56 -13.55 -9.35
CA PHE A 56 -9.86 -14.93 -8.99
C PHE A 56 -9.39 -15.27 -7.57
N LEU A 57 -10.02 -16.29 -7.00
CA LEU A 57 -9.62 -16.92 -5.74
C LEU A 57 -8.89 -18.25 -6.02
N LEU A 58 -7.92 -18.56 -5.17
CA LEU A 58 -7.31 -19.87 -5.10
C LEU A 58 -8.29 -20.89 -4.51
N LYS A 59 -7.97 -22.19 -4.65
CA LYS A 59 -8.85 -23.29 -4.23
C LYS A 59 -9.17 -23.31 -2.73
N ASP A 60 -8.29 -22.72 -1.92
CA ASP A 60 -8.44 -22.57 -0.48
C ASP A 60 -9.22 -21.31 -0.08
N GLY A 61 -9.72 -20.55 -1.05
CA GLY A 61 -10.48 -19.32 -0.83
C GLY A 61 -9.60 -18.08 -0.63
N ASN A 62 -8.27 -18.21 -0.70
CA ASN A 62 -7.35 -17.08 -0.58
C ASN A 62 -7.21 -16.33 -1.91
N GLN A 63 -6.93 -15.03 -1.84
CA GLN A 63 -6.62 -14.20 -2.99
C GLN A 63 -5.10 -14.01 -3.13
N GLU A 64 -4.57 -14.14 -4.34
CA GLU A 64 -3.17 -13.81 -4.63
C GLU A 64 -3.01 -12.30 -4.87
N VAL A 65 -1.82 -11.79 -4.52
CA VAL A 65 -1.41 -10.41 -4.78
C VAL A 65 -0.15 -10.37 -5.64
N THR A 66 -0.08 -9.42 -6.57
CA THR A 66 1.02 -9.32 -7.55
C THR A 66 1.45 -7.86 -7.76
N CYS A 67 2.71 -7.68 -8.19
CA CYS A 67 3.20 -6.40 -8.71
C CYS A 67 3.06 -6.29 -10.23
N HIS A 68 2.63 -7.36 -10.90
CA HIS A 68 2.47 -7.39 -12.35
C HIS A 68 1.05 -6.93 -12.66
N ALA A 69 0.87 -5.62 -12.73
CA ALA A 69 -0.39 -5.04 -13.19
C ALA A 69 -0.60 -5.42 -14.66
N ASP A 70 -1.79 -5.93 -14.95
CA ASP A 70 -2.33 -6.19 -16.28
C ASP A 70 -2.92 -4.92 -16.93
N GLY A 71 -2.82 -3.78 -16.25
CA GLY A 71 -3.35 -2.49 -16.67
C GLY A 71 -4.68 -2.11 -16.01
N HIS A 72 -5.23 -2.95 -15.13
CA HIS A 72 -6.45 -2.63 -14.38
C HIS A 72 -6.14 -1.89 -13.08
N GLU A 73 -6.42 -0.57 -13.08
CA GLU A 73 -6.16 0.33 -11.95
C GLU A 73 -7.07 0.08 -10.71
N GLU A 74 -8.15 -0.67 -10.86
CA GLU A 74 -9.05 -0.92 -9.72
C GLU A 74 -8.44 -1.89 -8.70
N ASN A 75 -7.61 -2.83 -9.15
CA ASN A 75 -7.11 -3.91 -8.31
C ASN A 75 -5.99 -3.49 -7.34
N HIS A 76 -5.53 -2.25 -7.39
CA HIS A 76 -4.50 -1.73 -6.48
C HIS A 76 -5.06 -0.83 -5.36
N LYS A 77 -6.37 -0.88 -5.16
CA LYS A 77 -7.09 -0.18 -4.08
C LYS A 77 -7.24 -1.12 -2.89
N TRP A 78 -6.83 -0.65 -1.72
CA TRP A 78 -6.92 -1.39 -0.47
C TRP A 78 -7.64 -0.54 0.58
N ILE A 79 -8.28 -1.18 1.54
CA ILE A 79 -8.92 -0.54 2.70
C ILE A 79 -8.21 -1.02 3.95
N VAL A 80 -7.98 -0.11 4.89
CA VAL A 80 -7.46 -0.44 6.22
C VAL A 80 -8.62 -0.53 7.20
N GLU A 81 -8.81 -1.71 7.77
CA GLU A 81 -9.79 -1.98 8.82
C GLU A 81 -9.06 -2.31 10.13
N PHE A 82 -9.56 -1.79 11.25
CA PHE A 82 -9.16 -2.23 12.58
C PHE A 82 -10.16 -3.27 13.06
N PHE A 83 -9.65 -4.39 13.59
CA PHE A 83 -10.46 -5.36 14.32
C PHE A 83 -10.27 -5.13 15.82
N GLU A 84 -11.37 -5.04 16.56
CA GLU A 84 -11.40 -4.97 18.04
C GLU A 84 -11.31 -6.35 18.69
#